data_AF-Q6MR00-F1
#
_entry.id   AF-Q6MR00-F1
#
_cell.length_a   1.000
_cell.length_b   1.000
_cell.length_c   1.000
_cell.angle_alpha   90.00
_cell.angle_beta   90.00
_cell.angle_gamma   90.00
#
_symmetry.space_group_name_H-M   'P 1'
#
loop_
_entity.id
_entity.type
_entity.pdbx_description
1 polymer ?
#
loop_
_entity_poly.entity_id
_entity_poly.type
_entity_poly.pdbx_seq_one_letter_code
_entity_poly.pdbx_strand_id
1 'polypeptide(L)'
;MEMSKVKVEIDADLQDLIPQFIENRKKDIESLSALVEKNDLQSIAQMAHKIKGAAAGYGFAELSDLAAQMEVAAKKNDATPLPDLVKKMRIHFLNIEIHYVPM
;
A
#
# COMPACT_ATOMS: atom_id res chain seq x y z
N MET A 1 13.58 7.66 19.22
CA MET A 1 13.01 8.31 18.03
C MET A 1 11.55 7.91 18.00
N GLU A 2 10.64 8.83 18.31
CA GLU A 2 9.20 8.57 18.27
C GLU A 2 8.81 8.08 16.87
N MET A 3 8.42 6.81 16.76
CA MET A 3 7.75 6.34 15.55
C MET A 3 6.36 6.98 15.57
N SER A 4 6.24 8.11 14.89
CA SER A 4 4.96 8.79 14.68
C SER A 4 4.01 7.81 14.02
N LYS A 5 3.06 7.28 14.79
CA LYS A 5 2.06 6.36 14.29
C LYS A 5 1.17 7.10 13.30
N VAL A 6 0.97 6.51 12.13
CA VAL A 6 0.17 7.12 11.07
C VAL A 6 -1.29 6.85 11.40
N LYS A 7 -2.03 7.88 11.81
CA LYS A 7 -3.47 7.72 12.04
C LYS A 7 -4.18 7.67 10.70
N VAL A 8 -4.95 6.59 10.49
CA VAL A 8 -5.83 6.46 9.33
C VAL A 8 -7.25 6.38 9.84
N GLU A 9 -8.07 7.32 9.40
CA GLU A 9 -9.50 7.37 9.71
C GLU A 9 -10.24 6.51 8.69
N ILE A 10 -10.95 5.51 9.20
CA ILE A 10 -11.71 4.55 8.39
C ILE A 10 -13.15 4.57 8.88
N ASP A 11 -14.09 4.45 7.96
CA ASP A 11 -15.50 4.33 8.31
C ASP A 11 -15.74 3.10 9.21
N ALA A 12 -16.49 3.29 10.30
CA ALA A 12 -16.79 2.22 11.24
C ALA A 12 -17.58 1.06 10.58
N ASP A 13 -18.34 1.32 9.52
CA ASP A 13 -19.04 0.28 8.75
C ASP A 13 -18.07 -0.70 8.06
N LEU A 14 -16.85 -0.25 7.77
CA LEU A 14 -15.81 -1.07 7.13
C LEU A 14 -14.98 -1.89 8.13
N GLN A 15 -15.21 -1.73 9.44
CA GLN A 15 -14.42 -2.36 10.50
C GLN A 15 -14.29 -3.88 10.34
N ASP A 16 -15.37 -4.57 9.96
CA ASP A 16 -15.39 -6.02 9.74
C ASP A 16 -14.56 -6.46 8.51
N LEU A 17 -14.35 -5.57 7.55
CA LEU A 17 -13.58 -5.84 6.32
C LEU A 17 -12.09 -5.51 6.48
N ILE A 18 -11.74 -4.61 7.40
CA ILE A 18 -10.36 -4.19 7.67
C ILE A 18 -9.40 -5.34 8.02
N PRO A 19 -9.71 -6.29 8.92
CA PRO A 19 -8.76 -7.35 9.24
C PRO A 19 -8.41 -8.21 8.02
N GLN A 20 -9.40 -8.53 7.18
CA GLN A 20 -9.15 -9.26 5.92
C GLN A 20 -8.35 -8.41 4.94
N PHE A 21 -8.66 -7.12 4.82
CA PHE A 21 -7.91 -6.18 3.99
C PHE A 21 -6.44 -6.11 4.42
N ILE A 22 -6.18 -6.03 5.74
CA ILE A 22 -4.83 -5.95 6.29
C ILE A 22 -4.02 -7.21 5.94
N GLU A 23 -4.62 -8.39 6.13
CA GLU A 23 -3.95 -9.66 5.81
C GLU A 23 -3.65 -9.79 4.31
N ASN A 24 -4.63 -9.44 3.47
CA ASN A 24 -4.44 -9.43 2.01
C ASN A 24 -3.31 -8.48 1.62
N ARG A 25 -3.31 -7.24 2.14
CA ARG A 25 -2.27 -6.25 1.84
C ARG A 25 -0.88 -6.65 2.30
N LYS A 26 -0.74 -7.37 3.42
CA LYS A 26 0.55 -7.96 3.79
C LYS A 26 1.08 -8.91 2.71
N LYS A 27 0.22 -9.82 2.21
CA LYS A 27 0.58 -10.76 1.13
C LYS A 27 0.92 -10.02 -0.17
N ASP A 28 0.21 -8.94 -0.49
CA ASP A 28 0.51 -8.13 -1.67
C ASP A 28 1.85 -7.40 -1.56
N ILE A 29 2.19 -6.84 -0.39
CA ILE A 29 3.48 -6.19 -0.13
C ILE A 29 4.63 -7.19 -0.28
N GLU A 30 4.49 -8.40 0.27
CA GLU A 30 5.48 -9.47 0.14
C GLU A 30 5.65 -9.88 -1.32
N SER A 31 4.53 -10.04 -2.04
CA SER A 31 4.53 -10.34 -3.48
C SER A 31 5.20 -9.23 -4.29
N LEU A 32 4.91 -7.97 -3.98
CA LEU A 32 5.54 -6.80 -4.60
C LEU A 32 7.04 -6.79 -4.41
N SER A 33 7.51 -7.11 -3.20
CA SER A 33 8.95 -7.23 -2.94
C SER A 33 9.59 -8.27 -3.86
N ALA A 34 8.98 -9.45 -3.98
CA ALA A 34 9.48 -10.50 -4.87
C ALA A 34 9.42 -10.11 -6.36
N LEU A 35 8.40 -9.35 -6.79
CA LEU A 35 8.31 -8.84 -8.16
C LEU A 35 9.39 -7.79 -8.46
N VAL A 36 9.71 -6.93 -7.48
CA VAL A 36 10.81 -5.96 -7.60
C VAL A 36 12.14 -6.67 -7.75
N GLU A 37 12.41 -7.72 -6.98
CA GLU A 37 13.62 -8.54 -7.13
C GLU A 37 13.72 -9.19 -8.51
N LYS A 38 12.59 -9.59 -9.08
CA LYS A 38 12.49 -10.15 -10.44
C LYS A 38 12.52 -9.09 -11.55
N ASN A 39 12.54 -7.80 -11.22
CA ASN A 39 12.36 -6.69 -12.17
C ASN A 39 11.10 -6.86 -13.05
N ASP A 40 10.03 -7.45 -12.53
CA ASP A 40 8.78 -7.64 -13.27
C ASP A 40 7.90 -6.39 -13.18
N LEU A 41 8.27 -5.38 -13.97
CA LEU A 41 7.61 -4.07 -13.99
C LEU A 41 6.14 -4.16 -14.40
N GLN A 42 5.79 -5.09 -15.30
CA GLN A 42 4.41 -5.27 -15.73
C GLN A 42 3.52 -5.73 -14.57
N SER A 43 3.95 -6.77 -13.84
CA SER A 43 3.24 -7.27 -12.68
C SER A 43 3.19 -6.24 -11.55
N ILE A 44 4.29 -5.50 -11.33
CA ILE A 44 4.32 -4.41 -10.33
C ILE A 44 3.28 -3.33 -10.65
N ALA A 45 3.18 -2.89 -11.90
CA ALA A 45 2.21 -1.88 -12.30
C ALA A 45 0.77 -2.33 -12.06
N GLN A 46 0.44 -3.59 -12.40
CA GLN A 46 -0.89 -4.14 -12.15
C GLN A 46 -1.21 -4.27 -10.66
N MET A 47 -0.25 -4.74 -9.87
CA MET A 47 -0.42 -4.90 -8.43
C MET A 47 -0.58 -3.54 -7.73
N ALA A 48 0.27 -2.59 -8.08
CA ALA A 48 0.22 -1.21 -7.59
C ALA A 48 -1.13 -0.57 -7.93
N HIS A 49 -1.64 -0.75 -9.16
CA HIS A 49 -2.96 -0.26 -9.55
C HIS A 49 -4.10 -0.85 -8.69
N LYS A 50 -4.07 -2.15 -8.40
CA LYS A 50 -5.06 -2.81 -7.51
C LYS A 50 -4.98 -2.29 -6.08
N ILE A 51 -3.77 -2.14 -5.54
CA ILE A 51 -3.57 -1.62 -4.18
C ILE A 51 -4.09 -0.19 -4.08
N LYS A 52 -3.76 0.66 -5.06
CA LYS A 52 -4.26 2.03 -5.15
C LYS A 52 -5.78 2.10 -5.07
N GLY A 53 -6.47 1.33 -5.93
CA GLY A 53 -7.94 1.32 -5.98
C GLY A 53 -8.56 0.89 -4.66
N ALA A 54 -8.03 -0.17 -4.04
CA ALA A 54 -8.54 -0.63 -2.77
C ALA A 54 -8.22 0.36 -1.63
N ALA A 55 -6.99 0.85 -1.54
CA ALA A 55 -6.55 1.81 -0.54
C ALA A 55 -7.40 3.10 -0.55
N ALA A 56 -7.70 3.62 -1.74
CA ALA A 56 -8.58 4.78 -1.89
C ALA A 56 -10.01 4.50 -1.39
N GLY A 57 -10.53 3.29 -1.59
CA GLY A 57 -11.87 2.90 -1.13
C GLY A 57 -12.00 2.75 0.39
N TYR A 58 -10.92 2.43 1.10
CA TYR A 58 -10.91 2.27 2.57
C TYR A 58 -10.37 3.50 3.33
N GLY A 59 -10.00 4.59 2.65
CA GLY A 59 -9.47 5.80 3.29
C GLY A 59 -7.95 5.82 3.49
N PHE A 60 -7.19 4.86 2.94
CA PHE A 60 -5.72 4.84 3.01
C PHE A 60 -5.09 5.73 1.93
N ALA A 61 -5.20 7.04 2.08
CA ALA A 61 -4.69 8.02 1.10
C ALA A 61 -3.18 7.89 0.84
N GLU A 62 -2.36 7.77 1.89
CA GLU A 62 -0.90 7.60 1.73
C GLU A 62 -0.53 6.27 1.04
N LEU A 63 -1.23 5.18 1.37
CA LEU A 63 -1.00 3.89 0.73
C LEU A 63 -1.36 3.94 -0.77
N SER A 64 -2.44 4.67 -1.09
CA SER A 64 -2.85 4.94 -2.47
C SER A 64 -1.81 5.77 -3.23
N ASP A 65 -1.23 6.79 -2.60
CA ASP A 65 -0.19 7.62 -3.21
C ASP A 65 1.10 6.83 -3.50
N LEU A 66 1.59 6.07 -2.52
CA LEU A 66 2.77 5.21 -2.69
C LEU A 66 2.55 4.19 -3.82
N ALA A 67 1.37 3.57 -3.87
CA ALA A 67 1.02 2.66 -4.95
C ALA A 67 0.94 3.37 -6.31
N ALA A 68 0.42 4.60 -6.37
CA ALA A 68 0.42 5.40 -7.60
C ALA A 68 1.85 5.71 -8.09
N GLN A 69 2.77 6.06 -7.19
CA GLN A 69 4.17 6.30 -7.53
C GLN A 69 4.83 5.04 -8.10
N MET A 70 4.57 3.87 -7.50
CA MET A 70 5.05 2.58 -8.00
C MET A 70 4.49 2.24 -9.38
N GLU A 71 3.19 2.44 -9.58
CA GLU A 71 2.51 2.24 -10.86
C GLU A 71 3.16 3.10 -11.96
N VAL A 72 3.41 4.37 -11.67
CA VAL A 72 4.04 5.30 -12.61
C VAL A 72 5.48 4.90 -12.93
N ALA A 73 6.29 4.58 -11.91
CA ALA A 73 7.67 4.15 -12.10
C ALA A 73 7.75 2.88 -12.96
N ALA A 74 6.93 1.88 -12.63
CA ALA A 74 6.84 0.64 -13.38
C ALA A 74 6.39 0.85 -14.84
N LYS A 75 5.38 1.71 -15.08
CA LYS A 75 4.94 2.09 -16.43
C LYS A 75 6.02 2.83 -17.24
N LYS A 76 6.88 3.60 -16.56
CA LYS A 76 8.02 4.30 -17.16
C LYS A 76 9.24 3.40 -17.38
N ASN A 77 9.14 2.10 -17.06
CA ASN A 77 10.26 1.17 -17.02
C ASN A 77 11.40 1.61 -16.08
N ASP A 78 11.08 2.38 -15.04
CA ASP A 78 12.04 2.85 -14.05
C ASP A 78 11.98 1.97 -12.80
N ALA A 79 12.92 1.02 -12.70
CA ALA A 79 13.02 0.12 -11.54
C ALA A 79 13.70 0.78 -10.33
N THR A 80 14.38 1.92 -10.52
CA THR A 80 15.22 2.58 -9.53
C THR A 80 14.47 2.92 -8.23
N PRO A 81 13.29 3.56 -8.27
CA PRO A 81 12.57 3.92 -7.05
C PRO A 81 11.74 2.77 -6.46
N LEU A 82 11.48 1.70 -7.21
CA LEU A 82 10.56 0.62 -6.79
C LEU A 82 10.92 -0.05 -5.46
N PRO A 83 12.17 -0.48 -5.20
CA PRO A 83 12.51 -1.09 -3.92
C PRO A 83 12.36 -0.13 -2.74
N ASP A 84 12.68 1.15 -2.93
CA ASP A 84 12.49 2.17 -1.90
C ASP A 84 11.00 2.44 -1.62
N LEU A 85 10.18 2.51 -2.68
CA LEU A 85 8.73 2.67 -2.58
C LEU A 85 8.05 1.48 -1.89
N VAL A 86 8.41 0.24 -2.25
CA VAL A 86 7.91 -0.97 -1.56
C VAL A 86 8.28 -0.94 -0.09
N LYS A 87 9.53 -0.57 0.23
CA LYS A 87 10.00 -0.47 1.61
C LYS A 87 9.23 0.60 2.39
N LYS A 88 9.02 1.78 1.80
CA LYS A 88 8.20 2.86 2.38
C LYS A 88 6.77 2.39 2.61
N MET A 89 6.15 1.73 1.64
CA MET A 89 4.80 1.19 1.76
C MET A 89 4.70 0.18 2.89
N ARG A 90 5.68 -0.73 3.03
CA ARG A 90 5.74 -1.69 4.14
C ARG A 90 5.89 -1.00 5.49
N ILE A 91 6.81 -0.04 5.62
CA ILE A 91 7.04 0.69 6.86
C ILE A 91 5.79 1.47 7.25
N HIS A 92 5.22 2.23 6.32
CA HIS A 92 3.99 2.98 6.53
C HIS A 92 2.88 2.05 7.02
N PHE A 93 2.63 0.95 6.31
CA PHE A 93 1.61 -0.04 6.64
C PHE A 93 1.81 -0.72 8.00
N LEU A 94 3.05 -0.92 8.46
CA LEU A 94 3.33 -1.48 9.79
C LEU A 94 3.12 -0.47 10.93
N ASN A 95 3.09 0.82 10.62
CA ASN A 95 2.95 1.90 11.60
C ASN A 95 1.58 2.58 11.58
N ILE A 96 0.61 2.04 10.81
CA ILE A 96 -0.75 2.58 10.77
C ILE A 96 -1.51 2.28 12.07
N GLU A 97 -2.18 3.30 12.60
CA GLU A 97 -3.22 3.16 13.61
C GLU A 97 -4.57 3.48 12.99
N ILE A 98 -5.35 2.43 12.78
CA ILE A 98 -6.71 2.52 12.26
C ILE A 98 -7.61 3.07 13.36
N HIS A 99 -8.25 4.20 13.07
CA HIS A 99 -9.28 4.80 13.91
C HIS A 99 -10.61 4.71 13.17
N TYR A 100 -11.55 3.99 13.75
CA TYR A 100 -12.89 3.88 13.22
C TYR A 100 -13.67 5.14 13.57
N VAL A 101 -14.09 5.90 12.56
CA VAL A 101 -14.91 7.09 12.71
C VAL A 101 -16.32 6.77 12.19
N PRO A 102 -17.38 7.01 12.98
CA PRO A 102 -18.74 6.98 12.47
C PRO A 102 -18.96 8.23 11.62
N MET A 103 -19.18 8.05 10.31
CA MET A 103 -19.49 9.15 9.39
C MET A 103 -20.96 9.59 9.51
#